data_AF-A0A6V7M5K5-F1
#
_entry.id   AF-A0A6V7M5K5-F1
#
_cell.length_a   1.000
_cell.length_b   1.000
_cell.length_c   1.000
_cell.angle_alpha   90.00
_cell.angle_beta   90.00
_cell.angle_gamma   90.00
#
_symmetry.space_group_name_H-M   'P 1'
#
loop_
_entity.id
_entity.type
_entity.pdbx_description
1 polymer ?
#
loop_
_entity_poly.entity_id
_entity_poly.type
_entity_poly.pdbx_seq_one_letter_code
_entity_poly.pdbx_strand_id
1 'polypeptide(L)' 'YKDDKAYPWPEALSRLILYPESANQTIYTQEVRASDAGKYSCRARNDTDTLVGDIRLEIV' A
#
# COMPACT_ATOMS: atom_id res chain seq x y z
N TYR A 1 1.47 -1.47 3.48
CA TYR A 1 2.50 -0.48 3.87
C TYR A 1 3.03 0.21 2.63
N LYS A 2 3.44 1.48 2.73
CA LYS A 2 4.18 2.23 1.70
C LYS A 2 5.44 2.76 2.35
N ASP A 3 6.60 2.39 1.84
CA ASP A 3 7.92 2.79 2.35
C ASP A 3 8.01 2.59 3.88
N ASP A 4 7.65 1.39 4.33
CA ASP A 4 7.57 0.95 5.74
C ASP A 4 6.58 1.71 6.64
N LYS A 5 5.74 2.58 6.08
CA LYS A 5 4.64 3.25 6.79
C LYS A 5 3.33 2.49 6.61
N ALA A 6 2.65 2.20 7.72
CA ALA A 6 1.31 1.61 7.70
C ALA A 6 0.29 2.61 7.15
N TYR A 7 -0.79 2.09 6.56
CA TYR A 7 -1.97 2.90 6.25
C TYR A 7 -2.70 3.25 7.57
N PRO A 8 -3.33 4.45 7.72
CA PRO A 8 -3.49 5.51 6.73
C PRO A 8 -2.22 6.34 6.49
N TRP A 9 -1.94 6.65 5.23
CA TRP A 9 -0.82 7.51 4.84
C TRP A 9 -1.22 8.99 4.86
N PRO A 10 -0.32 9.90 5.29
CA PRO A 10 -0.54 11.33 5.16
C PRO A 10 -0.69 11.73 3.68
N GLU A 11 -1.52 12.74 3.36
CA GLU A 11 -1.71 13.20 1.97
C GLU A 11 -0.41 13.57 1.26
N ALA A 12 0.57 14.12 1.98
CA ALA A 12 1.88 14.47 1.44
C ALA A 12 2.71 13.24 1.02
N LEU A 13 2.39 12.06 1.58
CA LEU A 13 3.06 10.80 1.26
C LEU A 13 2.35 10.07 0.11
N SER A 14 1.03 10.01 0.13
CA SER A 14 0.22 9.37 -0.91
C SER A 14 -1.25 9.68 -0.70
N ARG A 15 -2.01 9.74 -1.81
CA ARG A 15 -3.48 9.84 -1.79
C ARG A 15 -4.18 8.54 -2.13
N LEU A 16 -3.41 7.47 -2.29
CA LEU A 16 -3.95 6.14 -2.49
C LEU A 16 -4.78 5.72 -1.28
N ILE A 17 -5.94 5.12 -1.54
CA ILE A 17 -6.84 4.64 -0.50
C ILE A 17 -6.74 3.13 -0.45
N LEU A 18 -6.53 2.58 0.75
CA LEU A 18 -6.62 1.15 0.99
C LEU A 18 -8.06 0.82 1.38
N TYR A 19 -8.71 -0.11 0.67
CA TYR A 19 -10.02 -0.64 1.07
C TYR A 19 -9.82 -1.81 2.04
N PRO A 20 -9.92 -1.60 3.36
CA PRO A 20 -9.51 -2.62 4.34
C PRO A 20 -10.50 -3.78 4.40
N GLU A 21 -11.75 -3.55 4.02
CA GLU A 21 -12.81 -4.54 3.98
C GLU A 21 -12.76 -5.44 2.74
N SER A 22 -11.88 -5.16 1.77
CA SER A 22 -11.63 -6.08 0.67
C SER A 22 -10.87 -7.30 1.18
N ALA A 23 -11.37 -8.51 0.90
CA ALA A 23 -10.64 -9.76 1.13
C ALA A 23 -9.24 -9.77 0.46
N ASN A 24 -9.03 -8.95 -0.57
CA ASN A 24 -7.78 -8.89 -1.34
C ASN A 24 -6.89 -7.68 -1.02
N GLN A 25 -7.22 -6.88 0.01
CA GLN A 25 -6.49 -5.65 0.39
C GLN A 25 -6.10 -4.79 -0.83
N THR A 26 -7.12 -4.24 -1.50
CA THR A 26 -6.95 -3.46 -2.74
C THR A 26 -6.64 -2.00 -2.44
N ILE A 27 -5.68 -1.44 -3.17
CA ILE A 27 -5.35 -0.01 -3.15
C ILE A 27 -5.92 0.64 -4.43
N TYR A 28 -6.58 1.79 -4.29
CA TYR A 28 -7.19 2.52 -5.40
C TYR A 28 -6.86 4.00 -5.37
N THR A 29 -6.87 4.62 -6.56
CA THR A 29 -6.82 6.07 -6.73
C THR A 29 -7.54 6.46 -8.00
N GLN A 30 -8.04 7.69 -8.04
CA GLN A 30 -8.57 8.29 -9.26
C GLN A 30 -7.44 8.84 -10.16
N GLU A 31 -6.32 9.25 -9.56
CA GLU A 31 -5.19 9.88 -10.25
C GLU A 31 -3.88 9.42 -9.60
N VAL A 32 -2.92 9.01 -10.42
CA VAL A 32 -1.58 8.61 -9.98
C VAL A 32 -0.67 9.85 -9.94
N ARG A 33 0.09 10.02 -8.85
CA ARG A 33 0.98 11.16 -8.64
C ARG A 33 2.39 10.72 -8.32
N ALA A 34 3.39 11.54 -8.61
CA ALA A 34 4.79 11.23 -8.29
C ALA A 34 5.03 10.82 -6.82
N SER A 35 4.28 11.38 -5.86
CA SER A 35 4.33 10.99 -4.45
C SER A 35 3.92 9.53 -4.19
N ASP A 36 3.08 8.96 -5.04
CA ASP A 36 2.64 7.57 -4.95
C ASP A 36 3.72 6.58 -5.40
N ALA A 37 4.80 7.02 -6.04
CA ALA A 37 5.93 6.15 -6.31
C ALA A 37 6.55 5.64 -4.99
N GLY A 38 7.03 4.40 -4.98
CA GLY A 38 7.63 3.81 -3.78
C GLY A 38 7.49 2.30 -3.69
N LYS A 39 7.94 1.76 -2.56
CA LYS A 39 7.82 0.34 -2.24
C LYS A 39 6.54 0.09 -1.46
N TYR A 40 5.70 -0.81 -1.96
CA TYR A 40 4.48 -1.25 -1.31
C TYR A 40 4.65 -2.67 -0.79
N SER A 41 4.30 -2.87 0.49
CA SER A 41 4.34 -4.18 1.13
C SER A 41 2.95 -4.59 1.60
N CYS A 42 2.47 -5.72 1.10
CA CYS A 42 1.34 -6.45 1.65
C CYS A 42 1.86 -7.40 2.74
N ARG A 43 1.28 -7.34 3.94
CA ARG A 43 1.63 -8.21 5.06
C ARG A 43 0.40 -9.00 5.46
N ALA A 44 0.34 -10.27 5.05
CA ALA A 44 -0.75 -11.18 5.42
C ALA A 44 -0.33 -11.95 6.66
N ARG A 45 -1.15 -11.90 7.72
CA ARG A 45 -0.86 -12.54 9.00
C ARG A 45 -2.00 -13.47 9.39
N ASN A 46 -1.65 -14.66 9.86
CA ASN A 46 -2.54 -15.56 10.58
C ASN A 46 -1.96 -15.83 11.99
N ASP A 47 -2.51 -16.82 12.69
CA ASP A 47 -2.10 -17.12 14.08
C ASP A 47 -0.66 -17.63 14.21
N THR A 48 -0.10 -18.19 13.14
CA THR A 48 1.23 -18.85 13.16
C THR A 48 2.30 -18.07 12.41
N ASP A 49 1.93 -17.41 11.33
CA ASP A 49 2.84 -16.92 10.31
C ASP A 49 2.49 -15.50 9.84
N THR A 50 3.50 -14.84 9.27
CA THR A 50 3.32 -13.61 8.53
C THR A 50 4.03 -13.74 7.19
N LEU A 51 3.26 -13.63 6.11
CA LEU A 51 3.77 -13.55 4.75
C LEU A 51 3.87 -12.10 4.33
N VAL A 52 4.98 -11.74 3.69
CA VAL A 52 5.22 -10.38 3.17
C VAL A 52 5.46 -10.46 1.68
N GLY A 53 4.66 -9.74 0.91
CA GLY A 53 4.82 -9.54 -0.53
C GLY A 53 5.12 -8.08 -0.82
N ASP A 54 6.20 -7.84 -1.57
CA ASP A 54 6.66 -6.51 -1.92
C ASP A 54 6.50 -6.23 -3.42
N ILE A 55 6.07 -5.03 -3.78
CA ILE A 55 6.07 -4.50 -5.14
C ILE A 55 6.60 -3.07 -5.14
N ARG A 56 7.21 -2.65 -6.25
CA ARG A 56 7.64 -1.26 -6.44
C ARG A 56 6.78 -0.61 -7.52
N LEU A 57 6.19 0.53 -7.21
CA LEU A 57 5.47 1.36 -8.18
C LEU A 57 6.41 2.46 -8.67
N GLU A 58 6.62 2.49 -9.98
CA GLU A 58 7.34 3.53 -10.69
C GLU A 58 6.35 4.33 -11.53
N ILE A 59 6.51 5.65 -11.56
CA ILE A 59 5.63 6.60 -12.26
C ILE A 59 6.52 7.41 -13.17
N VAL A 60 6.22 7.37 -14.47
CA VAL A 60 7.01 7.96 -15.57
C VAL A 60 6.28 9.15 -16.15
#